data_AF-A0A9X8WMV3-F1
#
_entry.id   AF-A0A9X8WMV3-F1
#
_cell.length_a   1.000
_cell.length_b   1.000
_cell.length_c   1.000
_cell.angle_alpha   90.00
_cell.angle_beta   90.00
_cell.angle_gamma   90.00
#
_symmetry.space_group_name_H-M   'P 1'
#
loop_
_entity.id
_entity.type
_entity.pdbx_description
1 polymer ?
#
loop_
_entity_poly.entity_id
_entity_poly.type
_entity_poly.pdbx_seq_one_letter_code
_entity_poly.pdbx_strand_id
1 'polypeptide(L)'
;MTYLEQFARNRRRREKTEVLTARIPESLYGDFKGYCDELNLSISEAVCLLVEREMAGNERVSGELAITDEYKMNDDVVDVNTKVVNKVSKRSHSNTNRFVTTQWQVDAQLPCPYCGQWLAATNFSRHAKRHLTTTQDIFTNEKFREKIKEMIQAKKAEK
;
A
#
# COMPACT_ATOMS: atom_id res chain seq x y z
N MET A 1 -35.86 28.90 -2.08
CA MET A 1 -35.21 27.68 -1.57
C MET A 1 -36.06 26.51 -2.01
N THR A 2 -35.50 25.59 -2.80
CA THR A 2 -36.25 24.48 -3.40
C THR A 2 -36.20 23.24 -2.49
N TYR A 3 -37.29 22.46 -2.44
CA TYR A 3 -37.46 21.30 -1.55
C TYR A 3 -36.33 20.25 -1.66
N LEU A 4 -35.57 20.24 -2.75
CA LEU A 4 -34.47 19.30 -2.98
C LEU A 4 -33.14 19.75 -2.34
N GLU A 5 -33.00 21.02 -1.97
CA GLU A 5 -31.78 21.54 -1.32
C GLU A 5 -31.59 21.01 0.11
N GLN A 6 -32.67 20.56 0.77
CA GLN A 6 -32.59 19.95 2.11
C GLN A 6 -31.99 18.53 2.10
N PHE A 7 -32.03 17.86 0.95
CA PHE A 7 -31.42 16.54 0.73
C PHE A 7 -30.04 16.65 0.08
N ALA A 8 -29.58 17.87 -0.24
CA ALA A 8 -28.21 18.08 -0.68
C ALA A 8 -27.29 17.70 0.49
N ARG A 9 -26.64 16.53 0.36
CA ARG A 9 -25.67 15.97 1.32
C ARG A 9 -24.89 17.10 1.97
N ASN A 10 -25.05 17.25 3.29
CA ASN A 10 -24.35 18.22 4.11
C ASN A 10 -22.83 18.12 3.88
N ARG A 11 -22.31 18.88 2.89
CA ARG A 11 -20.87 19.00 2.60
C ARG A 11 -20.14 19.82 3.68
N ARG A 12 -20.84 20.30 4.70
CA ARG A 12 -20.38 21.37 5.57
C ARG A 12 -19.56 20.94 6.79
N ARG A 13 -19.42 19.65 7.13
CA ARG A 13 -18.56 19.22 8.26
C ARG A 13 -18.05 17.78 8.10
N ARG A 14 -17.20 17.51 7.13
CA ARG A 14 -16.22 16.44 7.28
C ARG A 14 -14.87 17.11 7.23
N GLU A 15 -14.11 17.01 8.32
CA GLU A 15 -12.72 17.43 8.30
C GLU A 15 -12.01 16.76 7.11
N LYS A 16 -11.02 17.46 6.56
CA LYS A 16 -10.28 16.93 5.42
C LYS A 16 -9.60 15.64 5.87
N THR A 17 -9.93 14.53 5.23
CA THR A 17 -9.28 13.24 5.49
C THR A 17 -7.93 13.21 4.79
N GLU A 18 -6.89 12.82 5.50
CA GLU A 18 -5.56 12.58 4.95
C GLU A 18 -5.30 11.09 4.73
N VAL A 19 -4.48 10.75 3.73
CA VAL A 19 -4.12 9.36 3.43
C VAL A 19 -2.82 9.02 4.15
N LEU A 20 -2.90 8.07 5.08
CA LEU A 20 -1.73 7.54 5.78
C LEU A 20 -1.22 6.26 5.08
N THR A 21 0.09 6.18 4.86
CA THR A 21 0.75 4.94 4.43
C THR A 21 1.66 4.40 5.54
N ALA A 22 1.34 3.22 6.07
CA ALA A 22 2.14 2.53 7.08
C ALA A 22 2.70 1.21 6.54
N ARG A 23 3.87 0.80 7.05
CA ARG A 23 4.46 -0.53 6.75
C ARG A 23 4.15 -1.46 7.90
N ILE A 24 3.43 -2.54 7.63
CA ILE A 24 3.02 -3.55 8.60
C ILE A 24 3.53 -4.91 8.10
N PRO A 25 4.06 -5.79 8.97
CA PRO A 25 4.38 -7.16 8.59
C PRO A 25 3.18 -7.88 7.99
N GLU A 26 3.40 -8.71 6.98
CA GLU A 26 2.32 -9.40 6.25
C GLU A 26 1.48 -10.30 7.16
N SER A 27 2.12 -11.02 8.10
CA SER A 27 1.43 -11.84 9.08
C SER A 27 0.48 -11.01 9.94
N LEU A 28 0.97 -9.90 10.50
CA LEU A 28 0.18 -9.02 11.36
C LEU A 28 -0.98 -8.36 10.59
N TYR A 29 -0.76 -8.00 9.32
CA TYR A 29 -1.84 -7.48 8.48
C TYR A 29 -2.90 -8.54 8.17
N GLY A 30 -2.49 -9.79 7.93
CA GLY A 30 -3.40 -10.92 7.74
C GLY A 30 -4.32 -11.13 8.95
N ASP A 31 -3.72 -11.20 10.14
CA ASP A 31 -4.46 -11.37 11.40
C ASP A 31 -5.41 -10.20 11.65
N PHE A 32 -4.92 -8.96 11.49
CA PHE A 32 -5.71 -7.76 11.66
C PHE A 32 -6.88 -7.68 10.68
N LYS A 33 -6.65 -8.05 9.41
CA LYS A 33 -7.71 -8.06 8.40
C LYS A 33 -8.78 -9.10 8.75
N GLY A 34 -8.38 -10.31 9.13
CA GLY A 34 -9.34 -11.34 9.55
C GLY A 34 -10.22 -10.87 10.71
N TYR A 35 -9.62 -10.22 11.70
CA TYR A 35 -10.34 -9.64 12.83
C TYR A 35 -11.31 -8.52 12.41
N CYS A 36 -10.92 -7.66 11.47
CA CYS A 36 -11.82 -6.64 10.91
C CYS A 36 -13.01 -7.27 10.17
N ASP A 37 -12.77 -8.32 9.40
CA ASP A 37 -13.80 -9.04 8.65
C ASP A 37 -14.82 -9.70 9.61
N GLU A 38 -14.36 -10.30 10.72
CA GLU A 38 -15.23 -10.85 11.79
C GLU A 38 -16.13 -9.79 12.43
N LEU A 39 -15.61 -8.57 12.61
CA LEU A 39 -16.32 -7.44 13.21
C LEU A 39 -17.15 -6.64 12.19
N ASN A 40 -17.16 -7.02 10.91
CA ASN A 40 -17.77 -6.27 9.80
C ASN A 40 -17.30 -4.80 9.72
N LEU A 41 -16.04 -4.55 10.07
CA LEU A 41 -15.43 -3.22 9.99
C LEU A 41 -14.54 -3.13 8.75
N SER A 42 -14.56 -1.98 8.07
CA SER A 42 -13.51 -1.71 7.09
C SER A 42 -12.18 -1.47 7.81
N ILE A 43 -11.08 -1.82 7.15
CA ILE A 43 -9.73 -1.58 7.67
C ILE A 43 -9.53 -0.10 8.03
N SER A 44 -10.07 0.83 7.22
CA SER A 44 -10.00 2.26 7.52
C SER A 44 -10.76 2.66 8.78
N GLU A 45 -11.95 2.10 9.01
CA GLU A 45 -12.74 2.38 10.22
C GLU A 45 -12.04 1.84 11.46
N ALA A 46 -11.57 0.59 11.39
CA ALA A 46 -10.83 -0.03 12.48
C ALA A 46 -9.58 0.78 12.85
N VAL A 47 -8.82 1.25 11.86
CA VAL A 47 -7.65 2.11 12.10
C VAL A 47 -8.05 3.46 12.71
N CYS A 48 -9.12 4.10 12.24
CA CYS A 48 -9.60 5.35 12.84
C CYS A 48 -9.98 5.17 14.31
N LEU A 49 -10.74 4.11 14.64
CA LEU A 49 -11.15 3.80 16.01
C LEU A 49 -9.95 3.52 16.93
N LEU A 50 -8.95 2.80 16.43
CA LEU A 50 -7.73 2.53 17.20
C LEU A 50 -6.92 3.80 17.45
N VAL A 51 -6.79 4.67 16.45
CA VAL A 51 -6.12 5.96 16.59
C VAL A 51 -6.88 6.86 17.56
N GLU A 52 -8.20 6.95 17.44
CA GLU A 52 -9.05 7.72 18.37
C GLU A 52 -8.89 7.21 19.80
N ARG A 53 -8.93 5.89 20.01
CA ARG A 53 -8.74 5.28 21.32
C ARG A 53 -7.38 5.60 21.93
N GLU A 54 -6.32 5.52 21.12
CA GLU A 54 -4.96 5.81 21.57
C GLU A 54 -4.79 7.31 21.91
N MET A 55 -5.34 8.19 21.07
CA MET A 55 -5.28 9.65 21.26
C MET A 55 -6.15 10.14 22.42
N ALA A 56 -7.27 9.46 22.70
CA ALA A 56 -8.15 9.76 23.83
C ALA A 56 -7.56 9.35 25.19
N GLY A 57 -6.42 8.64 25.20
CA GLY A 57 -5.59 8.43 26.39
C GLY A 57 -6.34 8.01 27.64
N ASN A 58 -6.80 6.75 27.73
CA ASN A 58 -7.28 6.09 28.96
C ASN A 58 -8.15 6.94 29.92
N GLU A 59 -8.99 7.85 29.40
CA GLU A 59 -10.16 8.30 30.15
C GLU A 59 -11.15 7.13 30.19
N ARG A 60 -10.98 6.31 31.23
CA ARG A 60 -11.84 5.22 31.70
C ARG A 60 -13.06 4.98 30.80
N VAL A 61 -12.99 3.95 29.95
CA VAL A 61 -14.21 3.34 29.38
C VAL A 61 -14.95 2.68 30.55
N SER A 62 -15.77 3.47 31.23
CA SER A 62 -16.79 3.04 32.15
C SER A 62 -18.12 3.13 31.42
N GLY A 63 -18.81 2.00 31.32
CA GLY A 63 -20.21 1.96 30.91
C GLY A 63 -20.45 1.19 29.61
N GLU A 64 -21.09 0.03 29.76
CA GLU A 64 -21.82 -0.72 28.73
C GLU A 64 -20.99 -1.43 27.67
N LEU A 65 -20.48 -2.61 28.03
CA LEU A 65 -20.77 -3.85 27.30
C LEU A 65 -20.57 -5.00 28.29
N ALA A 66 -21.66 -5.34 28.97
CA ALA A 66 -21.73 -6.39 29.96
C ALA A 66 -22.00 -7.74 29.28
N ILE A 67 -21.11 -8.71 29.57
CA ILE A 67 -21.37 -10.16 29.79
C ILE A 67 -21.64 -10.96 28.49
N THR A 68 -20.78 -11.89 28.10
CA THR A 68 -20.48 -13.17 28.79
C THR A 68 -18.97 -13.38 28.96
N ASP A 69 -18.44 -13.44 30.19
CA ASP A 69 -18.15 -14.69 30.92
C ASP A 69 -17.72 -15.83 29.96
N GLU A 70 -16.48 -16.29 29.95
CA GLU A 70 -15.68 -16.78 31.06
C GLU A 70 -14.18 -16.69 30.68
N TYR A 71 -13.29 -16.30 31.59
CA TYR A 71 -12.01 -16.96 31.91
C TYR A 71 -11.21 -16.12 32.92
N LYS A 72 -11.51 -16.43 34.19
CA LYS A 72 -10.66 -16.44 35.39
C LYS A 72 -9.25 -15.82 35.28
N MET A 73 -9.07 -14.82 36.16
CA MET A 73 -7.97 -14.68 37.14
C MET A 73 -6.54 -14.96 36.66
N ASN A 74 -5.71 -13.92 36.66
CA ASN A 74 -4.59 -13.84 37.59
C ASN A 74 -4.24 -12.35 37.79
N ASP A 75 -4.46 -11.92 39.03
CA ASP A 75 -3.88 -10.71 39.61
C ASP A 75 -2.42 -11.06 39.94
N ASP A 76 -1.49 -10.55 39.14
CA ASP A 76 -0.11 -10.38 39.58
C ASP A 76 0.48 -9.18 38.84
N VAL A 77 0.44 -8.06 39.54
CA VAL A 77 1.15 -6.83 39.21
C VAL A 77 2.63 -7.14 39.16
N VAL A 78 3.20 -7.17 37.95
CA VAL A 78 4.66 -7.09 37.77
C VAL A 78 4.99 -5.74 37.14
N ASP A 79 5.26 -4.76 38.01
CA ASP A 79 5.88 -3.49 37.62
C ASP A 79 7.32 -3.76 37.19
N VAL A 80 7.52 -4.05 35.90
CA VAL A 80 8.86 -4.16 35.31
C VAL A 80 9.17 -2.89 34.54
N ASN A 81 9.80 -1.95 35.24
CA ASN A 81 10.57 -0.85 34.67
C ASN A 81 11.62 -1.39 33.68
N THR A 82 11.22 -1.58 32.42
CA THR A 82 12.12 -1.97 31.34
C THR A 82 12.82 -0.73 30.81
N LYS A 83 14.14 -0.65 31.07
CA LYS A 83 15.00 0.38 30.47
C LYS A 83 14.88 0.30 28.94
N VAL A 84 14.53 1.43 28.32
CA VAL A 84 14.52 1.61 26.87
C VAL A 84 15.92 1.32 26.31
N VAL A 85 16.11 0.13 25.75
CA VAL A 85 17.28 -0.16 24.94
C VAL A 85 17.01 0.43 23.56
N ASN A 86 17.63 1.58 23.28
CA ASN A 86 17.75 2.10 21.92
C ASN A 86 18.52 1.08 21.08
N LYS A 87 17.80 0.14 20.45
CA LYS A 87 18.34 -0.65 19.36
C LYS A 87 18.65 0.31 18.23
N VAL A 88 19.93 0.66 18.10
CA VAL A 88 20.47 1.25 16.87
C VAL A 88 20.18 0.22 15.78
N SER A 89 19.11 0.45 15.02
CA SER A 89 18.78 -0.37 13.87
C SER A 89 19.94 -0.25 12.89
N LYS A 90 20.80 -1.27 12.84
CA LYS A 90 21.77 -1.41 11.77
C LYS A 90 20.95 -1.39 10.48
N ARG A 91 21.05 -0.30 9.72
CA ARG A 91 20.44 -0.17 8.39
C ARG A 91 21.06 -1.26 7.53
N SER A 92 20.38 -2.40 7.42
CA SER A 92 20.68 -3.40 6.40
C SER A 92 20.39 -2.73 5.07
N HIS A 93 21.44 -2.18 4.45
CA HIS A 93 21.39 -1.77 3.06
C HIS A 93 21.40 -3.06 2.24
N SER A 94 20.25 -3.72 2.15
CA SER A 94 20.06 -4.70 1.10
C SER A 94 20.09 -3.91 -0.20
N ASN A 95 21.19 -4.02 -0.95
CA ASN A 95 21.30 -3.48 -2.30
C ASN A 95 20.29 -4.23 -3.18
N THR A 96 19.03 -3.79 -3.17
CA THR A 96 18.04 -4.27 -4.12
C THR A 96 18.47 -3.74 -5.49
N ASN A 97 19.15 -4.57 -6.26
CA ASN A 97 19.55 -4.27 -7.63
C ASN A 97 18.27 -4.03 -8.46
N ARG A 98 17.87 -2.76 -8.58
CA ARG A 98 16.72 -2.35 -9.38
C ARG A 98 17.07 -2.59 -10.85
N PHE A 99 16.23 -3.34 -11.57
CA PHE A 99 16.36 -3.49 -13.01
C PHE A 99 16.23 -2.13 -13.71
N VAL A 100 17.27 -1.70 -14.42
CA VAL A 100 17.35 -0.39 -15.07
C VAL A 100 17.01 -0.54 -16.56
N THR A 101 16.05 0.24 -17.04
CA THR A 101 15.55 0.17 -18.43
C THR A 101 16.11 1.26 -19.36
N THR A 102 17.04 2.09 -18.86
CA THR A 102 17.57 3.26 -19.59
C THR A 102 18.14 2.93 -20.95
N GLN A 103 18.77 1.77 -21.11
CA GLN A 103 19.38 1.33 -22.38
C GLN A 103 18.37 1.04 -23.51
N TRP A 104 17.09 0.85 -23.17
CA TRP A 104 16.02 0.62 -24.16
C TRP A 104 15.09 1.84 -24.33
N GLN A 105 15.37 2.94 -23.62
CA GLN A 105 14.50 4.12 -23.59
C GLN A 105 14.83 5.05 -24.76
N VAL A 106 13.79 5.46 -25.50
CA VAL A 106 13.87 6.48 -26.56
C VAL A 106 12.79 7.52 -26.27
N ASP A 107 13.18 8.79 -26.12
CA ASP A 107 12.26 9.91 -25.79
C ASP A 107 11.39 9.66 -24.56
N ALA A 108 12.02 9.20 -23.50
CA ALA A 108 11.38 8.79 -22.26
C ALA A 108 10.37 7.63 -22.39
N GLN A 109 10.29 6.97 -23.56
CA GLN A 109 9.36 5.88 -23.84
C GLN A 109 10.10 4.54 -24.02
N LEU A 110 9.39 3.46 -23.75
CA LEU A 110 9.85 2.08 -23.89
C LEU A 110 8.96 1.34 -24.89
N PRO A 111 9.55 0.48 -25.74
CA PRO A 111 8.78 -0.33 -26.68
C PRO A 111 8.14 -1.52 -25.96
N CYS A 112 6.87 -1.80 -26.27
CA CYS A 112 6.21 -3.04 -25.88
C CYS A 112 6.16 -4.01 -27.06
N PRO A 113 6.87 -5.16 -27.02
CA PRO A 113 6.90 -6.12 -28.12
C PRO A 113 5.58 -6.89 -28.28
N TYR A 114 4.75 -6.98 -27.23
CA TYR A 114 3.42 -7.59 -27.29
C TYR A 114 2.44 -6.72 -28.08
N CYS A 115 2.40 -5.42 -27.78
CA CYS A 115 1.46 -4.48 -28.41
C CYS A 115 1.99 -3.79 -29.67
N GLY A 116 3.31 -3.77 -29.89
CA GLY A 116 3.94 -2.92 -30.90
C GLY A 116 3.85 -1.42 -30.59
N GLN A 117 3.51 -1.05 -29.36
CA GLN A 117 3.30 0.33 -28.95
C GLN A 117 4.50 0.89 -28.17
N TRP A 118 4.66 2.21 -28.22
CA TRP A 118 5.58 2.95 -27.38
C TRP A 118 4.85 3.55 -26.19
N LEU A 119 5.38 3.34 -24.98
CA LEU A 119 4.73 3.73 -23.74
C LEU A 119 5.71 4.50 -22.86
N ALA A 120 5.21 5.48 -22.11
CA ALA A 120 6.02 6.21 -21.15
C ALA A 120 6.69 5.24 -20.14
N ALA A 121 8.00 5.40 -19.93
CA ALA A 121 8.77 4.50 -19.06
C ALA A 121 8.22 4.45 -17.62
N THR A 122 7.68 5.57 -17.12
CA THR A 122 7.03 5.69 -15.80
C THR A 122 5.82 4.78 -15.63
N ASN A 123 5.10 4.48 -16.72
CA ASN A 123 3.88 3.66 -16.71
C ASN A 123 4.09 2.26 -17.29
N PHE A 124 5.29 1.95 -17.76
CA PHE A 124 5.58 0.69 -18.46
C PHE A 124 5.39 -0.54 -17.57
N SER A 125 5.78 -0.48 -16.29
CA SER A 125 5.57 -1.61 -15.37
C SER A 125 4.09 -1.91 -15.11
N ARG A 126 3.22 -0.89 -15.10
CA ARG A 126 1.76 -1.09 -15.03
C ARG A 126 1.24 -1.74 -16.31
N HIS A 127 1.79 -1.36 -17.45
CA HIS A 127 1.43 -1.95 -18.73
C HIS A 127 1.89 -3.41 -18.84
N ALA A 128 3.12 -3.75 -18.43
CA ALA A 128 3.65 -5.11 -18.45
C ALA A 128 2.74 -6.10 -17.69
N LYS A 129 2.17 -5.67 -16.56
CA LYS A 129 1.19 -6.46 -15.78
C LYS A 129 -0.05 -6.86 -16.58
N ARG A 130 -0.46 -6.07 -17.59
CA ARG A 130 -1.59 -6.43 -18.48
C ARG A 130 -1.28 -7.63 -19.36
N HIS A 131 0.00 -7.89 -19.63
CA HIS A 131 0.50 -9.05 -20.36
C HIS A 131 0.90 -10.20 -19.43
N LEU A 132 0.54 -10.13 -18.15
CA LEU A 132 0.91 -11.13 -17.13
C LEU A 132 2.44 -11.34 -17.05
N THR A 133 3.24 -10.30 -17.32
CA THR A 133 4.71 -10.35 -17.30
C THR A 133 5.31 -9.16 -16.54
N THR A 134 6.59 -9.27 -16.18
CA THR A 134 7.33 -8.16 -15.58
C THR A 134 8.09 -7.35 -16.64
N THR A 135 8.44 -6.10 -16.30
CA THR A 135 9.30 -5.28 -17.17
C THR A 135 10.64 -5.96 -17.42
N GLN A 136 11.20 -6.63 -16.42
CA GLN A 136 12.45 -7.38 -16.57
C GLN A 136 12.29 -8.49 -17.59
N ASP A 137 11.24 -9.33 -17.46
CA ASP A 137 11.00 -10.45 -18.38
C ASP A 137 10.87 -10.01 -19.83
N ILE A 138 10.22 -8.87 -20.09
CA ILE A 138 10.07 -8.32 -21.44
C ILE A 138 11.43 -8.03 -22.08
N PHE A 139 12.38 -7.49 -21.32
CA PHE A 139 13.68 -7.05 -21.82
C PHE A 139 14.79 -8.11 -21.68
N THR A 140 14.60 -9.15 -20.86
CA THR A 140 15.54 -10.27 -20.72
C THR A 140 15.18 -11.49 -21.57
N ASN A 141 13.93 -11.63 -22.00
CA ASN A 141 13.50 -12.76 -22.82
C ASN A 141 14.03 -12.65 -24.26
N GLU A 142 14.74 -13.68 -24.72
CA GLU A 142 15.36 -13.75 -26.04
C GLU A 142 14.34 -13.57 -27.18
N LYS A 143 13.11 -14.08 -27.00
CA LYS A 143 12.04 -14.01 -28.01
C LYS A 143 11.66 -12.57 -28.38
N PHE A 144 11.80 -11.63 -27.45
CA PHE A 144 11.43 -10.23 -27.69
C PHE A 144 12.61 -9.33 -28.02
N ARG A 145 13.83 -9.84 -27.87
CA ARG A 145 15.05 -9.03 -27.96
C ARG A 145 15.24 -8.45 -29.37
N GLU A 146 14.97 -9.23 -30.41
CA GLU A 146 15.07 -8.77 -31.80
C GLU A 146 13.99 -7.72 -32.10
N LYS A 147 12.74 -8.02 -31.77
CA LYS A 147 11.62 -7.10 -31.98
C LYS A 147 11.80 -5.77 -31.25
N ILE A 148 12.33 -5.78 -30.03
CA ILE A 148 12.65 -4.56 -29.28
C ILE A 148 13.74 -3.75 -29.98
N LYS A 149 14.80 -4.40 -30.49
CA LYS A 149 15.87 -3.72 -31.25
C LYS A 149 15.34 -3.08 -32.53
N GLU A 150 14.51 -3.79 -33.29
CA GLU A 150 13.89 -3.28 -34.51
C GLU A 150 13.04 -2.04 -34.23
N MET A 151 12.18 -2.10 -33.20
CA MET A 151 11.38 -0.95 -32.80
C MET A 151 12.26 0.25 -32.45
N ILE A 152 13.30 0.05 -31.63
CA ILE A 152 14.24 1.11 -31.22
C ILE A 152 14.94 1.71 -32.45
N GLN A 153 15.38 0.90 -33.41
CA GLN A 153 16.01 1.37 -34.64
C GLN A 153 15.03 2.19 -35.49
N ALA A 154 13.80 1.68 -35.68
CA ALA A 154 12.76 2.38 -36.44
C ALA A 154 12.48 3.78 -35.86
N LYS A 155 12.29 3.87 -34.53
CA LYS A 155 12.01 5.16 -33.88
C LYS A 155 13.21 6.11 -33.87
N LYS A 156 14.44 5.60 -33.88
CA LYS A 156 15.64 6.43 -34.03
C LYS A 156 15.82 6.93 -35.46
N ALA A 157 15.34 6.20 -36.47
CA ALA A 157 15.40 6.59 -37.87
C ALA A 157 14.29 7.59 -38.26
N GLU A 158 13.20 7.66 -37.50
CA GLU A 158 12.13 8.67 -37.67
C GLU A 158 12.50 10.07 -37.14
N LYS A 159 13.70 10.22 -36.56
CA LYS A 159 14.25 11.49 -36.07
C LYS A 159 15.31 12.05 -37.00
#